data_AF-A0A371CI07-F1
#
_entry.id   AF-A0A371CI07-F1
#
_cell.length_a   1.000
_cell.length_b   1.000
_cell.length_c   1.000
_cell.angle_alpha   90.00
_cell.angle_beta   90.00
_cell.angle_gamma   90.00
#
_symmetry.space_group_name_H-M   'P 1'
#
loop_
_entity.id
_entity.type
_entity.pdbx_description
1 polymer ?
#
loop_
_entity_poly.entity_id
_entity_poly.type
_entity_poly.pdbx_seq_one_letter_code
_entity_poly.pdbx_strand_id
1 'polypeptide(L)'
;MARPRSSTPETKKLLKSARNRRHYEKKKRLGAIRKRLTARGIARYREQVPGPLILSRNLSILNQDHLRALNGRLQAWGFVDDHATFVSDAEESVLPLLGKKDLLRKWVRAQEDWLEEGKSLLDGMRQVVGGTVLSELNPHEVGELFHSIMSTSYTVQYMMVGVEFALDKLGDV
;
A
#
# COMPACT_ATOMS: atom_id res chain seq x y z
N MET A 1 15.29 2.90 72.25
CA MET A 1 14.20 2.24 71.48
C MET A 1 13.09 3.26 71.23
N ALA A 2 13.01 3.85 70.04
CA ALA A 2 11.99 4.86 69.71
C ALA A 2 10.72 4.19 69.16
N ARG A 3 9.59 4.37 69.84
CA ARG A 3 8.27 3.85 69.43
C ARG A 3 7.77 4.58 68.16
N PRO A 4 7.16 3.88 67.19
CA PRO A 4 6.63 4.51 65.99
C PRO A 4 5.43 5.39 66.32
N ARG A 5 5.52 6.68 65.97
CA ARG A 5 4.41 7.65 66.11
C ARG A 5 3.24 7.22 65.24
N SER A 6 2.08 7.00 65.86
CA SER A 6 0.83 6.67 65.18
C SER A 6 0.45 7.80 64.21
N SER A 7 0.28 7.47 62.93
CA SER A 7 -0.15 8.43 61.92
C SER A 7 -1.54 8.97 62.25
N THR A 8 -1.65 10.30 62.36
CA THR A 8 -2.92 11.00 62.54
C THR A 8 -3.84 10.77 61.34
N PRO A 9 -5.17 10.79 61.52
CA PRO A 9 -6.11 10.61 60.41
C PRO A 9 -5.90 11.61 59.27
N GLU A 10 -5.41 12.82 59.57
CA GLU A 10 -5.05 13.84 58.57
C GLU A 10 -3.81 13.47 57.75
N THR A 11 -2.75 12.96 58.38
CA THR A 11 -1.56 12.48 57.66
C THR A 11 -1.88 11.27 56.78
N LYS A 12 -2.78 10.38 57.22
CA LYS A 12 -3.29 9.27 56.40
C LYS A 12 -4.05 9.77 55.16
N LYS A 13 -4.90 10.80 55.30
CA LYS A 13 -5.63 11.42 54.17
C LYS A 13 -4.67 12.08 53.17
N LEU A 14 -3.66 12.81 53.65
CA LEU A 14 -2.63 13.43 52.81
C LEU A 14 -1.81 12.40 52.03
N LEU A 15 -1.39 11.31 52.67
CA LEU A 15 -0.67 10.23 52.00
C LEU A 15 -1.52 9.53 50.93
N LYS A 16 -2.81 9.32 51.20
CA LYS A 16 -3.75 8.75 50.21
C LYS A 16 -3.93 9.68 49.01
N SER A 17 -4.05 10.98 49.24
CA SER A 17 -4.14 12.00 48.18
C SER A 17 -2.86 12.04 47.32
N ALA A 18 -1.69 12.06 47.94
CA ALA A 18 -0.40 12.05 47.24
C ALA A 18 -0.19 10.77 46.41
N ARG A 19 -0.59 9.60 46.94
CA ARG A 19 -0.53 8.32 46.24
C ARG A 19 -1.46 8.30 45.02
N ASN A 20 -2.70 8.77 45.18
CA ASN A 20 -3.65 8.88 44.08
C ASN A 20 -3.14 9.82 42.99
N ARG A 21 -2.61 11.00 43.37
CA ARG A 21 -2.04 11.96 42.42
C ARG A 21 -0.91 11.34 41.58
N ARG A 22 0.05 10.66 42.23
CA ARG A 22 1.13 9.95 41.52
C ARG A 22 0.60 8.87 40.57
N HIS A 23 -0.43 8.14 40.98
CA HIS A 23 -1.06 7.11 40.13
C HIS A 23 -1.70 7.74 38.88
N TYR A 24 -2.46 8.83 39.03
CA TYR A 24 -3.07 9.54 37.91
C TYR A 24 -2.03 10.15 36.96
N GLU A 25 -0.97 10.78 37.50
CA GLU A 25 0.12 11.33 36.69
C GLU A 25 0.87 10.23 35.92
N LYS A 26 1.14 9.08 36.54
CA LYS A 26 1.74 7.91 35.88
C LYS A 26 0.85 7.37 34.76
N LYS A 27 -0.46 7.20 35.01
CA LYS A 27 -1.43 6.74 34.00
C LYS A 27 -1.52 7.71 32.82
N LYS A 28 -1.51 9.03 33.08
CA LYS A 28 -1.50 10.07 32.05
C LYS A 28 -0.22 10.03 31.21
N ARG A 29 0.96 9.89 31.83
CA ARG A 29 2.25 9.76 31.11
C ARG A 29 2.29 8.51 30.24
N LEU A 30 1.86 7.35 30.76
CA LEU A 30 1.80 6.11 29.99
C LEU A 30 0.80 6.19 28.83
N GLY A 31 -0.35 6.85 29.03
CA GLY A 31 -1.30 7.13 27.96
C GLY A 31 -0.71 8.00 26.85
N ALA A 32 0.05 9.04 27.20
CA ALA A 32 0.73 9.90 26.23
C ALA A 32 1.85 9.15 25.48
N ILE A 33 2.60 8.28 26.16
CA ILE A 33 3.63 7.44 25.53
C ILE A 33 2.99 6.44 24.57
N ARG A 34 1.91 5.76 24.97
CA ARG A 34 1.16 4.87 24.07
C ARG A 34 0.63 5.61 22.85
N LYS A 35 0.02 6.78 23.04
CA LYS A 35 -0.45 7.63 21.93
C LYS A 35 0.69 8.07 20.99
N ARG A 36 1.88 8.38 21.53
CA ARG A 36 3.07 8.70 20.71
C ARG A 36 3.59 7.48 19.97
N LEU A 37 3.61 6.30 20.59
CA LEU A 37 4.04 5.06 19.94
C LEU A 37 3.06 4.63 18.85
N THR A 38 1.74 4.74 19.08
CA THR A 38 0.73 4.46 18.05
C THR A 38 0.76 5.52 16.94
N ALA A 39 0.90 6.81 17.26
CA ALA A 39 1.01 7.84 16.23
C ALA A 39 2.31 7.73 15.42
N ARG A 40 3.42 7.29 16.04
CA ARG A 40 4.69 7.05 15.34
C ARG A 40 4.67 5.75 14.52
N GLY A 41 3.94 4.74 14.97
CA GLY A 41 3.62 3.55 14.18
C GLY A 41 2.77 3.91 12.97
N ILE A 42 1.69 4.66 13.16
CA ILE A 42 0.77 5.10 12.09
C ILE A 42 1.45 6.09 11.12
N ALA A 43 2.31 6.99 11.60
CA ALA A 43 3.05 7.92 10.75
C ALA A 43 4.13 7.21 9.91
N ARG A 44 4.78 6.16 10.44
CA ARG A 44 5.72 5.33 9.66
C ARG A 44 5.01 4.37 8.70
N TYR A 45 3.78 3.97 9.00
CA TYR A 45 2.93 3.22 8.07
C TYR A 45 2.36 4.10 6.94
N ARG A 46 2.28 5.43 7.13
CA ARG A 46 1.79 6.37 6.10
C ARG A 46 2.83 6.75 5.04
N GLU A 47 4.10 6.39 5.22
CA GLU A 47 5.14 6.50 4.16
C GLU A 47 5.34 5.18 3.39
N GLN A 48 4.66 4.09 3.78
CA GLN A 48 4.55 2.89 2.98
C GLN A 48 3.24 2.98 2.21
N VAL A 49 3.30 3.51 0.99
CA VAL A 49 2.21 3.34 0.02
C VAL A 49 1.99 1.82 -0.09
N PRO A 50 0.86 1.26 0.37
CA PRO A 50 0.58 -0.16 0.23
C PRO A 50 0.29 -0.40 -1.24
N GLY A 51 1.32 -0.80 -1.99
CA GLY A 51 1.18 -1.18 -3.39
C GLY A 51 1.19 -2.69 -3.55
N PRO A 52 0.82 -3.19 -4.73
CA PRO A 52 0.77 -4.63 -5.01
C PRO A 52 2.14 -5.31 -4.92
N LEU A 53 3.23 -4.55 -5.07
CA LEU A 53 4.60 -5.05 -4.89
C LEU A 53 5.06 -4.95 -3.43
N ILE A 54 5.56 -6.05 -2.89
CA ILE A 54 6.11 -6.12 -1.53
C ILE A 54 7.43 -5.33 -1.45
N LEU A 55 7.54 -4.46 -0.45
CA LEU A 55 8.77 -3.73 -0.13
C LEU A 55 9.51 -4.43 1.02
N SER A 56 10.60 -5.15 0.72
CA SER A 56 11.46 -5.67 1.80
C SER A 56 12.23 -4.53 2.49
N ARG A 57 12.31 -4.64 3.82
CA ARG A 57 13.04 -3.69 4.68
C ARG A 57 14.55 -3.76 4.51
N ASN A 58 15.07 -4.87 3.97
CA ASN A 58 16.50 -5.12 3.82
C ASN A 58 17.06 -4.65 2.49
N LEU A 59 16.22 -4.20 1.56
CA LEU A 59 16.64 -3.60 0.30
C LEU A 59 17.39 -2.29 0.53
N SER A 60 18.40 -2.03 -0.31
CA SER A 60 19.04 -0.72 -0.37
C SER A 60 18.04 0.38 -0.69
N ILE A 61 18.35 1.60 -0.25
CA ILE A 61 17.47 2.78 -0.42
C ILE A 61 17.11 2.98 -1.91
N LEU A 62 18.09 2.82 -2.80
CA LEU A 62 17.89 2.94 -4.25
C LEU A 62 16.89 1.92 -4.79
N ASN A 63 17.00 0.66 -4.36
CA ASN A 63 16.07 -0.41 -4.77
C ASN A 63 14.67 -0.22 -4.17
N GLN A 64 14.58 0.27 -2.94
CA GLN A 64 13.31 0.62 -2.30
C GLN A 64 12.62 1.77 -3.02
N ASP A 65 13.34 2.80 -3.42
CA ASP A 65 12.78 3.95 -4.11
C ASP A 65 12.25 3.56 -5.49
N HIS A 66 12.96 2.69 -6.21
CA HIS A 66 12.49 2.17 -7.49
C HIS A 66 11.18 1.35 -7.35
N LEU A 67 11.13 0.41 -6.39
CA LEU A 67 9.90 -0.35 -6.13
C LEU A 67 8.75 0.54 -5.65
N ARG A 68 9.03 1.57 -4.84
CA ARG A 68 8.01 2.53 -4.39
C ARG A 68 7.46 3.35 -5.55
N ALA A 69 8.32 3.79 -6.46
CA ALA A 69 7.91 4.49 -7.68
C ALA A 69 7.03 3.58 -8.56
N LEU A 70 7.42 2.31 -8.73
CA LEU A 70 6.64 1.33 -9.50
C LEU A 70 5.26 1.07 -8.88
N ASN A 71 5.19 0.91 -7.56
CA ASN A 71 3.92 0.81 -6.83
C ASN A 71 3.05 2.06 -7.02
N GLY A 72 3.64 3.26 -6.98
CA GLY A 72 2.92 4.50 -7.24
C GLY A 72 2.34 4.55 -8.66
N ARG A 73 3.11 4.11 -9.66
CA ARG A 73 2.61 4.02 -11.05
C ARG A 73 1.51 2.99 -11.22
N LEU A 74 1.63 1.79 -10.61
CA LEU A 74 0.58 0.76 -10.64
C LEU A 74 -0.74 1.28 -10.08
N GLN A 75 -0.69 2.01 -8.97
CA GLN A 75 -1.87 2.63 -8.39
C GLN A 75 -2.45 3.74 -9.27
N ALA A 76 -1.60 4.60 -9.83
CA ALA A 76 -2.04 5.67 -10.74
C ALA A 76 -2.64 5.12 -12.05
N TRP A 77 -2.12 4.00 -12.53
CA TRP A 77 -2.64 3.25 -13.67
C TRP A 77 -4.01 2.62 -13.38
N GLY A 78 -4.38 2.46 -12.11
CA GLY A 78 -5.67 1.91 -11.71
C GLY A 78 -5.65 0.40 -11.54
N PHE A 79 -4.52 -0.17 -11.05
CA PHE A 79 -4.43 -1.58 -10.70
C PHE A 79 -5.55 -2.02 -9.76
N VAL A 80 -6.22 -3.12 -10.09
CA VAL A 80 -7.30 -3.74 -9.30
C VAL A 80 -7.00 -5.23 -9.14
N ASP A 81 -7.09 -5.75 -7.90
CA ASP A 81 -6.88 -7.19 -7.65
C ASP A 81 -8.00 -8.07 -8.26
N ASP A 82 -9.23 -7.55 -8.25
CA ASP A 82 -10.39 -8.18 -8.87
C ASP A 82 -10.43 -7.91 -10.40
N HIS A 83 -9.56 -8.62 -11.11
CA HIS A 83 -9.42 -8.53 -12.56
C HIS A 83 -10.69 -8.98 -13.30
N ALA A 84 -11.49 -9.89 -12.74
CA ALA A 84 -12.71 -10.37 -13.39
C ALA A 84 -13.77 -9.25 -13.48
N THR A 85 -13.97 -8.51 -12.37
CA THR A 85 -14.85 -7.32 -12.39
C THR A 85 -14.31 -6.24 -13.31
N PHE A 86 -12.99 -5.99 -13.30
CA PHE A 86 -12.39 -5.00 -14.18
C PHE A 86 -12.66 -5.28 -15.66
N VAL A 87 -12.51 -6.52 -16.12
CA VAL A 87 -12.78 -6.87 -17.53
C VAL A 87 -14.25 -6.62 -17.88
N SER A 88 -15.18 -7.03 -17.02
CA SER A 88 -16.61 -6.76 -17.22
C SER A 88 -16.91 -5.26 -17.32
N ASP A 89 -16.30 -4.44 -16.46
CA ASP A 89 -16.49 -2.99 -16.46
C ASP A 89 -15.89 -2.33 -17.72
N ALA A 90 -14.72 -2.77 -18.17
CA ALA A 90 -14.11 -2.32 -19.42
C ALA A 90 -15.03 -2.66 -20.62
N GLU A 91 -15.51 -3.90 -20.62
CA GLU A 91 -16.72 -4.42 -21.29
C GLU A 91 -17.82 -3.40 -21.54
N GLU A 92 -18.47 -3.05 -20.44
CA GLU A 92 -19.67 -2.24 -20.39
C GLU A 92 -19.40 -0.76 -20.67
N SER A 93 -18.18 -0.28 -20.39
CA SER A 93 -17.79 1.11 -20.58
C SER A 93 -17.90 1.58 -22.05
N VAL A 94 -17.82 0.65 -23.00
CA VAL A 94 -17.89 0.94 -24.43
C VAL A 94 -19.32 1.14 -24.94
N LEU A 95 -20.30 0.46 -24.33
CA LEU A 95 -21.71 0.46 -24.75
C LEU A 95 -22.32 1.85 -24.87
N PRO A 96 -22.18 2.78 -23.90
CA PRO A 96 -22.77 4.13 -24.01
C PRO A 96 -22.10 5.03 -25.06
N LEU A 97 -20.97 4.61 -25.63
CA LEU A 97 -20.20 5.33 -26.64
C LEU A 97 -20.55 4.91 -28.07
N LEU A 98 -21.25 3.77 -28.24
CA LEU A 98 -21.69 3.29 -29.55
C LEU A 98 -22.56 4.34 -30.26
N GLY A 99 -22.27 4.56 -31.54
CA GLY A 99 -22.90 5.62 -32.35
C GLY A 99 -22.34 7.03 -32.14
N LYS A 100 -21.50 7.27 -31.12
CA LYS A 100 -20.89 8.59 -30.83
C LYS A 100 -19.43 8.62 -31.27
N LYS A 101 -19.20 8.70 -32.58
CA LYS A 101 -17.87 8.54 -33.23
C LYS A 101 -16.72 9.31 -32.55
N ASP A 102 -16.92 10.58 -32.21
CA ASP A 102 -15.85 11.40 -31.62
C ASP A 102 -15.52 11.01 -30.18
N LEU A 103 -16.53 10.60 -29.40
CA LEU A 103 -16.31 10.10 -28.03
C LEU A 103 -15.66 8.72 -28.07
N LEU A 104 -16.09 7.85 -28.99
CA LEU A 104 -15.49 6.54 -29.19
C LEU A 104 -14.00 6.66 -29.57
N ARG A 105 -13.66 7.54 -30.50
CA ARG A 105 -12.25 7.77 -30.89
C ARG A 105 -11.40 8.27 -29.71
N LYS A 106 -11.95 9.16 -28.88
CA LYS A 106 -11.24 9.65 -27.67
C LYS A 106 -11.03 8.53 -26.66
N TRP A 107 -12.05 7.69 -26.48
CA TRP A 107 -11.97 6.53 -25.59
C TRP A 107 -10.93 5.52 -26.07
N VAL A 108 -10.94 5.15 -27.37
CA VAL A 108 -9.94 4.23 -27.96
C VAL A 108 -8.52 4.73 -27.70
N ARG A 109 -8.22 6.00 -28.00
CA ARG A 109 -6.89 6.57 -27.74
C ARG A 109 -6.51 6.52 -26.26
N ALA A 110 -7.45 6.81 -25.37
CA ALA A 110 -7.20 6.73 -23.94
C ALA A 110 -6.88 5.29 -23.49
N GLN A 111 -7.54 4.27 -24.08
CA GLN A 111 -7.22 2.87 -23.81
C GLN A 111 -5.88 2.46 -24.40
N GLU A 112 -5.52 2.92 -25.60
CA GLU A 112 -4.20 2.67 -26.21
C GLU A 112 -3.07 3.26 -25.35
N ASP A 113 -3.21 4.51 -24.90
CA ASP A 113 -2.26 5.16 -23.99
C ASP A 113 -2.16 4.40 -22.65
N TRP A 114 -3.29 3.92 -22.13
CA TRP A 114 -3.35 3.13 -20.91
C TRP A 114 -2.66 1.77 -21.05
N LEU A 115 -2.84 1.09 -22.19
CA LEU A 115 -2.16 -0.17 -22.50
C LEU A 115 -0.64 0.00 -22.61
N GLU A 116 -0.18 1.11 -23.20
CA GLU A 116 1.25 1.40 -23.32
C GLU A 116 1.90 1.65 -21.95
N GLU A 117 1.23 2.36 -21.05
CA GLU A 117 1.68 2.48 -19.65
C GLU A 117 1.71 1.11 -18.96
N GLY A 118 0.74 0.23 -19.23
CA GLY A 118 0.72 -1.16 -18.75
C GLY A 118 1.96 -1.95 -19.17
N LYS A 119 2.37 -1.86 -20.45
CA LYS A 119 3.62 -2.48 -20.93
C LYS A 119 4.84 -1.91 -20.22
N SER A 120 4.90 -0.59 -20.05
CA SER A 120 6.00 0.07 -19.33
C SER A 120 6.11 -0.39 -17.87
N LEU A 121 4.97 -0.65 -17.20
CA LEU A 121 4.94 -1.22 -15.86
C LEU A 121 5.51 -2.65 -15.81
N LEU A 122 5.13 -3.50 -16.77
CA LEU A 122 5.66 -4.86 -16.91
C LEU A 122 7.17 -4.87 -17.15
N ASP A 123 7.66 -3.96 -18.00
CA ASP A 123 9.10 -3.80 -18.20
C ASP A 123 9.82 -3.33 -16.93
N GLY A 124 9.20 -2.44 -16.14
CA GLY A 124 9.72 -2.04 -14.83
C GLY A 124 9.83 -3.23 -13.86
N MET A 125 8.81 -4.07 -13.79
CA MET A 125 8.85 -5.31 -12.98
C MET A 125 9.94 -6.27 -13.45
N ARG A 126 10.09 -6.46 -14.76
CA ARG A 126 11.15 -7.28 -15.35
C ARG A 126 12.54 -6.73 -15.01
N GLN A 127 12.73 -5.42 -15.02
CA GLN A 127 14.00 -4.78 -14.62
C GLN A 127 14.33 -5.03 -13.15
N VAL A 128 13.33 -5.04 -12.25
CA VAL A 128 13.53 -5.39 -10.84
C VAL A 128 14.05 -6.83 -10.71
N VAL A 129 13.44 -7.78 -11.42
CA VAL A 129 13.85 -9.20 -11.39
C VAL A 129 15.23 -9.41 -12.00
N GLY A 130 15.53 -8.74 -13.12
CA GLY A 130 16.82 -8.86 -13.81
C GLY A 130 17.94 -8.00 -13.19
N GLY A 131 17.61 -7.11 -12.26
CA GLY A 131 18.53 -6.14 -11.69
C GLY A 131 19.31 -6.65 -10.48
N THR A 132 20.08 -5.74 -9.87
CA THR A 132 20.88 -6.03 -8.66
C THR A 132 20.03 -6.21 -7.40
N VAL A 133 18.73 -5.90 -7.45
CA VAL A 133 17.78 -6.00 -6.33
C VAL A 133 17.82 -7.38 -5.66
N LEU A 134 17.88 -8.46 -6.45
CA LEU A 134 17.86 -9.82 -5.91
C LEU A 134 19.15 -10.21 -5.18
N SER A 135 20.27 -9.56 -5.49
CA SER A 135 21.57 -9.88 -4.88
C SER A 135 21.70 -9.39 -3.43
N GLU A 136 20.85 -8.45 -3.02
CA GLU A 136 20.83 -7.88 -1.67
C GLU A 136 19.91 -8.64 -0.70
N LEU A 137 19.07 -9.52 -1.22
CA LEU A 137 18.01 -10.19 -0.47
C LEU A 137 18.44 -11.60 -0.05
N ASN A 138 17.93 -12.04 1.10
CA ASN A 138 18.05 -13.45 1.47
C ASN A 138 17.08 -14.32 0.62
N PRO A 139 17.30 -15.65 0.53
CA PRO A 139 16.48 -16.51 -0.34
C PRO A 139 14.97 -16.45 -0.08
N HIS A 140 14.57 -16.25 1.18
CA HIS A 140 13.15 -16.14 1.53
C HIS A 140 12.54 -14.83 1.01
N GLU A 141 13.23 -13.71 1.20
CA GLU A 141 12.80 -12.41 0.69
C GLU A 141 12.80 -12.34 -0.84
N VAL A 142 13.76 -12.99 -1.50
CA VAL A 142 13.75 -13.17 -2.95
C VAL A 142 12.48 -13.90 -3.37
N GLY A 143 12.13 -14.99 -2.67
CA GLY A 143 10.90 -15.75 -2.94
C GLY A 143 9.64 -14.90 -2.79
N GLU A 144 9.53 -14.11 -1.72
CA GLU A 144 8.38 -13.22 -1.50
C GLU A 144 8.27 -12.12 -2.56
N LEU A 145 9.38 -11.45 -2.87
CA LEU A 145 9.40 -10.40 -3.89
C LEU A 145 9.08 -10.97 -5.27
N PHE A 146 9.67 -12.12 -5.62
CA PHE A 146 9.42 -12.77 -6.90
C PHE A 146 7.96 -13.20 -7.03
N HIS A 147 7.39 -13.84 -6.00
CA HIS A 147 5.97 -14.18 -5.97
C HIS A 147 5.07 -12.96 -6.14
N SER A 148 5.37 -11.86 -5.42
CA SER A 148 4.63 -10.61 -5.53
C SER A 148 4.70 -10.00 -6.93
N ILE A 149 5.89 -9.97 -7.54
CA ILE A 149 6.07 -9.48 -8.92
C ILE A 149 5.28 -10.35 -9.90
N MET A 150 5.42 -11.67 -9.82
CA MET A 150 4.73 -12.59 -10.72
C MET A 150 3.22 -12.46 -10.62
N SER A 151 2.67 -12.45 -9.40
CA SER A 151 1.23 -12.26 -9.16
C SER A 151 0.75 -10.92 -9.73
N THR A 152 1.49 -9.84 -9.47
CA THR A 152 1.10 -8.50 -9.95
C THR A 152 1.18 -8.41 -11.47
N SER A 153 2.24 -8.95 -12.08
CA SER A 153 2.41 -8.97 -13.54
C SER A 153 1.30 -9.75 -14.24
N TYR A 154 0.86 -10.87 -13.65
CA TYR A 154 -0.25 -11.66 -14.15
C TYR A 154 -1.55 -10.84 -14.16
N THR A 155 -1.87 -10.18 -13.04
CA THR A 155 -3.04 -9.32 -12.95
C THR A 155 -2.99 -8.16 -13.95
N VAL A 156 -1.85 -7.49 -14.09
CA VAL A 156 -1.67 -6.42 -15.09
C VAL A 156 -1.91 -6.95 -16.50
N GLN A 157 -1.30 -8.07 -16.87
CA GLN A 157 -1.50 -8.69 -18.19
C GLN A 157 -2.97 -9.07 -18.41
N TYR A 158 -3.64 -9.62 -17.40
CA TYR A 158 -5.05 -9.99 -17.49
C TYR A 158 -5.93 -8.76 -17.76
N MET A 159 -5.72 -7.67 -17.01
CA MET A 159 -6.45 -6.42 -17.19
C MET A 159 -6.21 -5.84 -18.60
N MET A 160 -4.97 -5.89 -19.09
CA MET A 160 -4.62 -5.45 -20.45
C MET A 160 -5.36 -6.25 -21.51
N VAL A 161 -5.38 -7.58 -21.40
CA VAL A 161 -6.12 -8.45 -22.33
C VAL A 161 -7.62 -8.12 -22.35
N GLY A 162 -8.21 -7.77 -21.19
CA GLY A 162 -9.61 -7.35 -21.13
C GLY A 162 -9.89 -6.07 -21.92
N VAL A 163 -9.00 -5.09 -21.84
CA VAL A 163 -9.11 -3.84 -22.62
C VAL A 163 -8.87 -4.11 -24.11
N GLU A 164 -7.89 -4.92 -24.46
CA GLU A 164 -7.63 -5.33 -25.86
C GLU A 164 -8.86 -6.03 -26.46
N PHE A 165 -9.50 -6.93 -25.72
CA PHE A 165 -10.71 -7.61 -26.18
C PHE A 165 -11.91 -6.64 -26.34
N ALA A 166 -12.04 -5.66 -25.46
CA ALA A 166 -13.05 -4.61 -25.60
C ALA A 166 -12.79 -3.71 -26.83
N LEU A 167 -11.53 -3.47 -27.18
CA LEU A 167 -11.12 -2.75 -28.38
C LEU A 167 -11.38 -3.57 -29.65
N ASP A 168 -11.05 -4.86 -29.66
CA ASP A 168 -11.27 -5.75 -30.80
C ASP A 168 -12.75 -5.85 -31.17
N LYS A 169 -13.64 -5.92 -30.17
CA LYS A 169 -15.10 -5.91 -30.37
C LYS A 169 -15.61 -4.67 -31.13
N LEU A 170 -14.86 -3.56 -31.12
CA LEU A 170 -15.20 -2.37 -31.90
C LEU A 170 -14.77 -2.46 -33.37
N GLY A 171 -13.76 -3.27 -33.68
CA GLY A 171 -13.31 -3.50 -35.06
C GLY A 171 -14.33 -4.27 -35.90
N ASP A 172 -15.20 -5.03 -35.24
CA ASP A 172 -16.26 -5.83 -35.87
C ASP A 172 -17.56 -5.03 -36.15
N VAL A 173 -17.65 -3.75 -35.75
CA VAL A 173 -18.84 -2.88 -35.85
C VAL A 173 -18.67 -1.79 -36.92
#